data_AF-A0A7M1TCZ3-F1
#
_entry.id   AF-A0A7M1TCZ3-F1
#
_cell.length_a   1.000
_cell.length_b   1.000
_cell.length_c   1.000
_cell.angle_alpha   90.00
_cell.angle_beta   90.00
_cell.angle_gamma   90.00
#
_symmetry.space_group_name_H-M   'P 1'
#
loop_
_entity.id
_entity.type
_entity.pdbx_description
1 polymer ?
#
loop_
_entity_poly.entity_id
_entity_poly.type
_entity_poly.pdbx_seq_one_letter_code
_entity_poly.pdbx_strand_id
1 'polypeptide(L)'
;MNPKISISPAYRTAYQRLNPQQKKAVDTIHGPLMVIAGPGTGKTQLLALRIGRILETTDYGPENILCLTFTNAGVEAMQERLQSFIGMEARKIDVYTFHAFCNEFIQNHPDDFNMLEWQPLSELEACELMEEVIKGLDPNHTLYRGKGDQFYNVKDLLGLNKIMKKERLTGDQIRQEINDYMSRVKNGEVAEFVYQRKTGTNQKGALKQDKIQEEEDKFKRTLGAIDVIEKYNELLKQRKRYDYEDMINWVIDLFKEKPWILQDCWERYQFILVDEYQDTNGSQNELLYLLTDYDQPNVMVVGDDDQAIYRFQGANVENMKAFADRFRDQGLKVVVLKENYRSTQDILDAANRLINNNQDRLIQYLQHEFHLSKQLFAHQ
;
A
#
# COMPACT_ATOMS: atom_id res chain seq x y z
N MET A 1 -8.91 36.13 -5.81
CA MET A 1 -8.62 35.41 -7.07
C MET A 1 -7.14 35.09 -7.08
N ASN A 2 -6.78 33.82 -6.96
CA ASN A 2 -5.39 33.42 -7.16
C ASN A 2 -4.99 33.75 -8.61
N PRO A 3 -3.84 34.40 -8.86
CA PRO A 3 -3.39 34.65 -10.21
C PRO A 3 -3.26 33.31 -10.94
N LYS A 4 -3.94 33.16 -12.09
CA LYS A 4 -3.89 31.93 -12.89
C LYS A 4 -2.43 31.59 -13.20
N ILE A 5 -2.02 30.40 -12.80
CA ILE A 5 -0.65 29.92 -12.94
C ILE A 5 -0.24 29.94 -14.42
N SER A 6 0.96 30.44 -14.70
CA SER A 6 1.49 30.47 -16.06
C SER A 6 1.91 29.07 -16.50
N ILE A 7 1.03 28.39 -17.23
CA ILE A 7 1.28 27.07 -17.82
C ILE A 7 2.22 27.18 -19.02
N SER A 8 3.24 26.33 -19.07
CA SER A 8 4.28 26.38 -20.11
C SER A 8 3.79 25.91 -21.49
N PRO A 9 4.42 26.35 -22.60
CA PRO A 9 4.16 25.79 -23.93
C PRO A 9 4.42 24.28 -24.02
N ALA A 10 5.34 23.76 -23.22
CA ALA A 10 5.65 22.34 -23.15
C ALA A 10 4.45 21.53 -22.63
N TYR A 11 3.74 22.04 -21.61
CA TYR A 11 2.49 21.44 -21.14
C TYR A 11 1.45 21.36 -22.27
N ARG A 12 1.18 22.49 -22.95
CA ARG A 12 0.16 22.54 -24.01
C ARG A 12 0.46 21.54 -25.13
N THR A 13 1.74 21.45 -25.51
CA THR A 13 2.20 20.50 -26.53
C THR A 13 2.01 19.05 -26.07
N ALA A 14 2.39 18.72 -24.83
CA ALA A 14 2.25 17.38 -24.28
C ALA A 14 0.77 16.98 -24.11
N TYR A 15 -0.08 17.91 -23.69
CA TYR A 15 -1.52 17.71 -23.55
C TYR A 15 -2.22 17.43 -24.90
N GLN A 16 -1.83 18.14 -25.96
CA GLN A 16 -2.39 17.92 -27.31
C GLN A 16 -2.04 16.55 -27.90
N ARG A 17 -0.95 15.92 -27.44
CA ARG A 17 -0.50 14.59 -27.89
C ARG A 17 -1.14 13.43 -27.14
N LEU A 18 -1.96 13.69 -26.13
CA LEU A 18 -2.61 12.63 -25.36
C LEU A 18 -3.55 11.82 -26.25
N ASN A 19 -3.45 10.49 -26.19
CA ASN A 19 -4.45 9.62 -26.77
C ASN A 19 -5.79 9.75 -26.01
N PRO A 20 -6.91 9.23 -26.56
CA PRO A 20 -8.23 9.40 -25.94
C PRO A 20 -8.33 8.90 -24.48
N GLN A 21 -7.63 7.81 -24.13
CA GLN A 21 -7.67 7.27 -22.76
C GLN A 21 -6.84 8.11 -21.79
N GLN A 22 -5.63 8.51 -22.18
CA GLN A 22 -4.83 9.44 -21.40
C GLN A 22 -5.56 10.78 -21.20
N LYS A 23 -6.19 11.30 -22.25
CA LYS A 23 -6.99 12.52 -22.18
C LYS A 23 -8.18 12.36 -21.23
N LYS A 24 -8.91 11.25 -21.31
CA LYS A 24 -9.98 10.92 -20.35
C LYS A 24 -9.46 10.93 -18.91
N ALA A 25 -8.31 10.31 -18.63
CA ALA A 25 -7.72 10.31 -17.30
C ALA A 25 -7.25 11.71 -16.84
N VAL A 26 -6.74 12.55 -17.73
CA VAL A 26 -6.31 13.93 -17.40
C VAL A 26 -7.51 14.86 -17.18
N ASP A 27 -8.56 14.74 -18.00
CA ASP A 27 -9.75 15.61 -17.96
C ASP A 27 -10.76 15.23 -16.86
N THR A 28 -10.64 14.04 -16.27
CA THR A 28 -11.52 13.60 -15.17
C THR A 28 -11.09 14.25 -13.86
N ILE A 29 -11.36 15.53 -13.67
CA ILE A 29 -10.85 16.30 -12.52
C ILE A 29 -11.43 15.83 -11.18
N HIS A 30 -12.75 15.66 -11.11
CA HIS A 30 -13.44 15.40 -9.85
C HIS A 30 -13.81 13.92 -9.62
N GLY A 31 -13.83 13.57 -8.34
CA GLY A 31 -14.19 12.27 -7.81
C GLY A 31 -13.08 11.22 -7.92
N PRO A 32 -13.31 10.02 -7.39
CA PRO A 32 -12.33 8.95 -7.36
C PRO A 32 -12.03 8.41 -8.77
N LEU A 33 -10.75 8.31 -9.10
CA LEU A 33 -10.26 7.79 -10.37
C LEU A 33 -9.17 6.72 -10.16
N MET A 34 -9.35 5.57 -10.80
CA MET A 34 -8.32 4.55 -10.93
C MET A 34 -7.80 4.48 -12.36
N VAL A 35 -6.49 4.59 -12.52
CA VAL A 35 -5.82 4.41 -13.82
C VAL A 35 -4.95 3.16 -13.79
N ILE A 36 -5.29 2.20 -14.64
CA ILE A 36 -4.54 0.96 -14.83
C ILE A 36 -3.58 1.16 -15.99
N ALA A 37 -2.27 1.14 -15.72
CA ALA A 37 -1.27 1.65 -16.64
C ALA A 37 -0.02 0.74 -16.71
N GLY A 38 0.09 0.00 -17.81
CA GLY A 38 1.22 -0.88 -18.15
C GLY A 38 2.60 -0.19 -18.13
N PRO A 39 3.71 -0.95 -18.17
CA PRO A 39 5.05 -0.35 -18.22
C PRO A 39 5.14 0.50 -19.49
N GLY A 40 5.78 1.68 -19.42
CA GLY A 40 5.98 2.50 -20.63
C GLY A 40 4.72 3.16 -21.22
N THR A 41 3.59 3.16 -20.50
CA THR A 41 2.34 3.85 -20.91
C THR A 41 2.29 5.34 -20.56
N GLY A 42 3.33 5.86 -19.89
CA GLY A 42 3.47 7.28 -19.56
C GLY A 42 2.87 7.71 -18.22
N LYS A 43 2.80 6.83 -17.20
CA LYS A 43 2.26 7.09 -15.84
C LYS A 43 2.66 8.45 -15.25
N THR A 44 3.96 8.71 -15.10
CA THR A 44 4.49 9.96 -14.53
C THR A 44 4.10 11.20 -15.35
N GLN A 45 4.11 11.08 -16.69
CA GLN A 45 3.68 12.17 -17.56
C GLN A 45 2.17 12.44 -17.44
N LEU A 46 1.36 11.40 -17.30
CA LEU A 46 -0.08 11.51 -17.11
C LEU A 46 -0.41 12.27 -15.81
N LEU A 47 0.23 11.90 -14.69
CA LEU A 47 0.04 12.54 -13.39
C LEU A 47 0.39 14.03 -13.45
N ALA A 48 1.55 14.39 -14.02
CA ALA A 48 1.95 15.78 -14.15
C ALA A 48 1.02 16.59 -15.08
N LEU A 49 0.54 15.99 -16.18
CA LEU A 49 -0.45 16.63 -17.06
C LEU A 49 -1.80 16.84 -16.37
N ARG A 50 -2.22 15.89 -15.54
CA ARG A 50 -3.43 16.03 -14.73
C ARG A 50 -3.29 17.14 -13.71
N ILE A 51 -2.16 17.22 -13.00
CA ILE A 51 -1.91 18.33 -12.07
C ILE A 51 -1.97 19.67 -12.79
N GLY A 52 -1.31 19.81 -13.94
CA GLY A 52 -1.44 21.02 -14.75
C GLY A 52 -2.89 21.31 -15.20
N ARG A 53 -3.69 20.28 -15.44
CA ARG A 53 -5.11 20.42 -15.80
C ARG A 53 -5.98 20.87 -14.62
N ILE A 54 -5.74 20.34 -13.43
CA ILE A 54 -6.39 20.78 -12.18
C ILE A 54 -6.14 22.29 -12.00
N LEU A 55 -4.88 22.70 -12.11
CA LEU A 55 -4.49 24.11 -11.97
C LEU A 55 -5.02 25.02 -13.09
N GLU A 56 -5.29 24.48 -14.29
CA GLU A 56 -5.88 25.26 -15.40
C GLU A 56 -7.40 25.47 -15.24
N THR A 57 -8.09 24.47 -14.69
CA THR A 57 -9.55 24.34 -14.74
C THR A 57 -10.27 24.60 -13.42
N THR A 58 -9.54 24.59 -12.31
CA THR A 58 -10.10 24.85 -10.97
C THR A 58 -9.51 26.14 -10.38
N ASP A 59 -10.08 26.60 -9.27
CA ASP A 59 -9.60 27.77 -8.53
C ASP A 59 -8.57 27.40 -7.45
N TYR A 60 -8.20 26.11 -7.33
CA TYR A 60 -7.27 25.62 -6.33
C TYR A 60 -5.81 25.89 -6.70
N GLY A 61 -4.99 26.17 -5.68
CA GLY A 61 -3.56 26.42 -5.81
C GLY A 61 -2.73 25.13 -5.80
N PRO A 62 -1.42 25.21 -6.12
CA PRO A 62 -0.50 24.08 -6.05
C PRO A 62 -0.42 23.46 -4.65
N GLU A 63 -0.53 24.28 -3.61
CA GLU A 63 -0.53 23.87 -2.20
C GLU A 63 -1.72 22.98 -1.82
N ASN A 64 -2.76 22.92 -2.67
CA ASN A 64 -3.93 22.09 -2.46
C ASN A 64 -3.81 20.68 -3.05
N ILE A 65 -2.64 20.34 -3.60
CA ILE A 65 -2.40 19.08 -4.30
C ILE A 65 -1.33 18.29 -3.55
N LEU A 66 -1.68 17.07 -3.15
CA LEU A 66 -0.76 16.09 -2.59
C LEU A 66 -0.49 14.98 -3.62
N CYS A 67 0.79 14.76 -3.93
CA CYS A 67 1.23 13.66 -4.80
C CYS A 67 2.12 12.69 -3.99
N LEU A 68 1.65 11.46 -3.80
CA LEU A 68 2.36 10.41 -3.10
C LEU A 68 2.98 9.43 -4.09
N THR A 69 4.25 9.08 -3.88
CA THR A 69 4.97 8.09 -4.68
C THR A 69 5.54 6.99 -3.78
N PHE A 70 5.93 5.85 -4.39
CA PHE A 70 6.54 4.77 -3.64
C PHE A 70 8.04 4.99 -3.35
N THR A 71 8.76 5.71 -4.21
CA THR A 71 10.22 5.86 -4.12
C THR A 71 10.68 7.31 -4.23
N ASN A 72 11.84 7.63 -3.65
CA ASN A 72 12.46 8.95 -3.77
C ASN A 72 12.78 9.31 -5.23
N ALA A 73 13.21 8.34 -6.05
CA ALA A 73 13.41 8.54 -7.49
C ALA A 73 12.10 8.93 -8.20
N GLY A 74 10.97 8.38 -7.76
CA GLY A 74 9.64 8.78 -8.23
C GLY A 74 9.29 10.22 -7.85
N VAL A 75 9.65 10.66 -6.63
CA VAL A 75 9.49 12.06 -6.20
C VAL A 75 10.29 13.00 -7.11
N GLU A 76 11.57 12.73 -7.29
CA GLU A 76 12.48 13.54 -8.13
C GLU A 76 11.95 13.64 -9.57
N ALA A 77 11.62 12.49 -10.19
CA ALA A 77 11.10 12.46 -11.55
C ALA A 77 9.77 13.21 -11.70
N MET A 78 8.88 13.15 -10.69
CA MET A 78 7.62 13.88 -10.69
C MET A 78 7.85 15.39 -10.56
N GLN A 79 8.73 15.81 -9.64
CA GLN A 79 9.07 17.23 -9.44
C GLN A 79 9.71 17.84 -10.69
N GLU A 80 10.68 17.18 -11.31
CA GLU A 80 11.29 17.63 -12.57
C GLU A 80 10.24 17.78 -13.68
N ARG A 81 9.33 16.80 -13.78
CA ARG A 81 8.26 16.83 -14.77
C ARG A 81 7.30 17.99 -14.53
N LEU A 82 6.86 18.21 -13.29
CA LEU A 82 6.02 19.33 -12.92
C LEU A 82 6.72 20.66 -13.21
N GLN A 83 8.01 20.80 -12.87
CA GLN A 83 8.78 22.00 -13.14
C GLN A 83 8.83 22.33 -14.64
N SER A 84 8.91 21.32 -15.51
CA SER A 84 8.86 21.51 -16.97
C SER A 84 7.51 22.05 -17.48
N PHE A 85 6.41 21.80 -16.76
CA PHE A 85 5.05 22.15 -17.18
C PHE A 85 4.53 23.44 -16.55
N ILE A 86 4.84 23.69 -15.28
CA ILE A 86 4.32 24.84 -14.51
C ILE A 86 5.41 25.71 -13.89
N GLY A 87 6.69 25.44 -14.20
CA GLY A 87 7.82 26.26 -13.75
C GLY A 87 8.02 26.21 -12.23
N MET A 88 8.32 27.37 -11.64
CA MET A 88 8.67 27.49 -10.22
C MET A 88 7.51 27.15 -9.27
N GLU A 89 6.27 27.24 -9.74
CA GLU A 89 5.08 26.87 -8.96
C GLU A 89 5.06 25.37 -8.62
N ALA A 90 5.81 24.53 -9.35
CA ALA A 90 5.96 23.11 -9.02
C ALA A 90 6.51 22.87 -7.61
N ARG A 91 7.30 23.79 -7.05
CA ARG A 91 7.86 23.67 -5.70
C ARG A 91 6.83 23.85 -4.58
N LYS A 92 5.65 24.37 -4.90
CA LYS A 92 4.54 24.54 -3.96
C LYS A 92 3.61 23.32 -3.92
N ILE A 93 3.83 22.34 -4.82
CA ILE A 93 3.11 21.09 -4.80
C ILE A 93 3.80 20.16 -3.83
N ASP A 94 3.01 19.59 -2.93
CA ASP A 94 3.47 18.61 -1.97
C ASP A 94 3.65 17.26 -2.67
N VAL A 95 4.91 16.93 -3.00
CA VAL A 95 5.29 15.66 -3.64
C VAL A 95 6.21 14.88 -2.71
N TYR A 96 5.75 13.73 -2.23
CA TYR A 96 6.44 12.95 -1.22
C TYR A 96 6.38 11.45 -1.47
N THR A 97 7.27 10.70 -0.83
CA THR A 97 6.92 9.32 -0.47
C THR A 97 5.95 9.32 0.72
N PHE A 98 5.17 8.26 0.92
CA PHE A 98 4.27 8.15 2.08
C PHE A 98 4.96 8.45 3.42
N HIS A 99 6.18 7.93 3.59
CA HIS A 99 6.93 8.14 4.80
C HIS A 99 7.52 9.55 4.91
N ALA A 100 7.97 10.15 3.80
CA ALA A 100 8.43 11.54 3.81
C ALA A 100 7.29 12.49 4.17
N PHE A 101 6.08 12.23 3.66
CA PHE A 101 4.87 12.95 4.06
C PHE A 101 4.62 12.83 5.56
N CYS A 102 4.62 11.60 6.11
CA CYS A 102 4.41 11.40 7.55
C CYS A 102 5.50 12.03 8.40
N ASN A 103 6.77 11.96 7.97
CA ASN A 103 7.88 12.61 8.66
C ASN A 103 7.71 14.13 8.70
N GLU A 104 7.40 14.77 7.56
CA GLU A 104 7.15 16.20 7.53
C GLU A 104 5.93 16.58 8.38
N PHE A 105 4.87 15.79 8.30
CA PHE A 105 3.67 15.97 9.11
C PHE A 105 3.99 15.95 10.61
N ILE A 106 4.76 14.97 11.07
CA ILE A 106 5.22 14.83 12.45
C ILE A 106 6.08 16.03 12.87
N GLN A 107 7.01 16.46 12.01
CA GLN A 107 7.88 17.62 12.29
C GLN A 107 7.09 18.93 12.43
N ASN A 108 5.96 19.05 11.74
CA ASN A 108 5.06 20.20 11.84
C ASN A 108 4.11 20.12 13.05
N HIS A 109 4.04 18.98 13.74
CA HIS A 109 3.19 18.75 14.93
C HIS A 109 3.98 18.17 16.12
N PRO A 110 5.11 18.77 16.54
CA PRO A 110 6.02 18.14 17.49
C PRO A 110 5.39 17.86 18.86
N ASP A 111 4.44 18.70 19.29
CA ASP A 111 3.74 18.57 20.58
C ASP A 111 2.74 17.40 20.57
N ASP A 112 2.11 17.11 19.44
CA ASP A 112 1.17 15.99 19.31
C ASP A 112 1.88 14.63 19.37
N PHE A 113 3.14 14.57 18.94
CA PHE A 113 3.95 13.35 18.87
C PHE A 113 5.00 13.22 19.98
N ASN A 114 5.15 14.22 20.85
CA ASN A 114 6.21 14.28 21.88
C ASN A 114 7.62 14.04 21.30
N MET A 115 7.92 14.59 20.12
CA MET A 115 9.09 14.22 19.31
C MET A 115 10.45 14.47 19.98
N LEU A 116 10.52 15.36 20.97
CA LEU A 116 11.77 15.62 21.71
C LEU A 116 12.26 14.41 22.50
N GLU A 117 11.39 13.43 22.76
CA GLU A 117 11.72 12.29 23.59
C GLU A 117 12.14 11.05 22.79
N TRP A 118 11.75 10.97 21.51
CA TRP A 118 11.91 9.79 20.67
C TRP A 118 13.24 9.79 19.90
N GLN A 119 13.88 8.62 19.80
CA GLN A 119 15.11 8.44 19.02
C GLN A 119 14.97 7.29 18.01
N PRO A 120 15.53 7.44 16.80
CA PRO A 120 15.48 6.39 15.79
C PRO A 120 16.27 5.15 16.26
N LEU A 121 15.69 3.98 16.03
CA LEU A 121 16.26 2.69 16.38
C LEU A 121 17.27 2.24 15.30
N SER A 122 18.49 1.88 15.73
CA SER A 122 19.48 1.27 14.83
C SER A 122 19.26 -0.24 14.65
N GLU A 123 19.77 -0.84 13.57
CA GLU A 123 19.65 -2.29 13.35
C GLU A 123 20.32 -3.11 14.46
N LEU A 124 21.46 -2.65 14.97
CA LEU A 124 22.15 -3.31 16.08
C LEU A 124 21.32 -3.25 17.37
N GLU A 125 20.82 -2.06 17.70
CA GLU A 125 19.98 -1.85 18.88
C GLU A 125 18.67 -2.64 18.78
N ALA A 126 18.09 -2.77 17.58
CA ALA A 126 16.90 -3.60 17.35
C ALA A 126 17.15 -5.07 17.71
N CYS A 127 18.31 -5.61 17.30
CA CYS A 127 18.73 -6.97 17.67
C CYS A 127 18.95 -7.08 19.19
N GLU A 128 19.69 -6.15 19.80
CA GLU A 128 20.00 -6.17 21.23
C GLU A 128 18.73 -6.15 22.10
N LEU A 129 17.75 -5.30 21.76
CA LEU A 129 16.48 -5.21 22.47
C LEU A 129 15.62 -6.47 22.26
N MET A 130 15.63 -7.06 21.07
CA MET A 130 14.94 -8.33 20.81
C MET A 130 15.58 -9.48 21.61
N GLU A 131 16.92 -9.53 21.69
CA GLU A 131 17.63 -10.49 22.52
C GLU A 131 17.31 -10.30 24.02
N GLU A 132 17.16 -9.07 24.50
CA GLU A 132 16.75 -8.76 25.87
C GLU A 132 15.38 -9.39 26.19
N VAL A 133 14.41 -9.23 25.29
CA VAL A 133 13.08 -9.86 25.42
C VAL A 133 13.19 -11.39 25.43
N ILE A 134 13.98 -11.97 24.52
CA ILE A 134 14.18 -13.43 24.41
C ILE A 134 14.85 -14.01 25.67
N LYS A 135 15.82 -13.29 26.26
CA LYS A 135 16.48 -13.68 27.52
C LYS A 135 15.50 -13.72 28.69
N GLY A 136 14.48 -12.85 28.68
CA GLY A 136 13.44 -12.76 29.70
C GLY A 136 12.28 -13.74 29.53
N LEU A 137 12.31 -14.65 28.55
CA LEU A 137 11.21 -15.59 28.33
C LEU A 137 11.12 -16.68 29.41
N ASP A 138 9.89 -17.02 29.79
CA ASP A 138 9.61 -18.15 30.67
C ASP A 138 10.11 -19.46 30.02
N PRO A 139 10.72 -20.39 30.78
CA PRO A 139 11.17 -21.68 30.24
C PRO A 139 10.09 -22.53 29.55
N ASN A 140 8.81 -22.30 29.86
CA ASN A 140 7.66 -22.97 29.23
C ASN A 140 7.13 -22.24 27.99
N HIS A 141 7.68 -21.06 27.65
CA HIS A 141 7.26 -20.31 26.48
C HIS A 141 7.59 -21.05 25.19
N THR A 142 6.69 -21.03 24.20
CA THR A 142 6.82 -21.83 22.96
C THR A 142 8.10 -21.53 22.16
N LEU A 143 8.61 -20.30 22.25
CA LEU A 143 9.86 -19.87 21.60
C LEU A 143 11.10 -19.95 22.51
N TYR A 144 10.96 -20.41 23.77
CA TYR A 144 12.12 -20.59 24.64
C TYR A 144 13.02 -21.73 24.11
N ARG A 145 14.33 -21.50 24.10
CA ARG A 145 15.34 -22.48 23.69
C ARG A 145 16.34 -22.73 24.82
N GLY A 146 16.18 -23.86 25.52
CA GLY A 146 17.13 -24.29 26.56
C GLY A 146 18.41 -24.94 26.05
N LYS A 147 18.50 -25.24 24.75
CA LYS A 147 19.69 -25.80 24.08
C LYS A 147 19.87 -25.18 22.70
N GLY A 148 21.13 -25.03 22.26
CA GLY A 148 21.47 -24.43 20.98
C GLY A 148 21.54 -22.91 21.04
N ASP A 149 21.47 -22.25 19.89
CA ASP A 149 21.44 -20.80 19.79
C ASP A 149 20.08 -20.24 20.23
N GLN A 150 20.07 -19.50 21.34
CA GLN A 150 18.90 -18.86 21.92
C GLN A 150 18.36 -17.73 21.02
N PHE A 151 19.23 -17.09 20.21
CA PHE A 151 18.89 -15.92 19.39
C PHE A 151 18.60 -16.27 17.93
N TYR A 152 18.51 -17.56 17.61
CA TYR A 152 18.26 -18.07 16.26
C TYR A 152 17.09 -17.38 15.55
N ASN A 153 16.03 -17.03 16.28
CA ASN A 153 14.80 -16.45 15.72
C ASN A 153 14.78 -14.91 15.70
N VAL A 154 15.81 -14.21 16.18
CA VAL A 154 15.81 -12.72 16.28
C VAL A 154 15.49 -12.07 14.93
N LYS A 155 16.17 -12.49 13.86
CA LYS A 155 15.97 -11.92 12.53
C LYS A 155 14.55 -12.14 12.01
N ASP A 156 13.98 -13.33 12.23
CA ASP A 156 12.63 -13.68 11.78
C ASP A 156 11.57 -12.90 12.57
N LEU A 157 11.78 -12.72 13.89
CA LEU A 157 10.89 -11.95 14.75
C LEU A 157 10.89 -10.45 14.38
N LEU A 158 12.06 -9.87 14.12
CA LEU A 158 12.16 -8.49 13.62
C LEU A 158 11.50 -8.35 12.24
N GLY A 159 11.69 -9.34 11.36
CA GLY A 159 11.03 -9.39 10.06
C GLY A 159 9.50 -9.44 10.18
N LEU A 160 8.98 -10.29 11.06
CA LEU A 160 7.55 -10.39 11.33
C LEU A 160 7.00 -9.10 11.94
N ASN A 161 7.69 -8.49 12.91
CA ASN A 161 7.30 -7.21 13.49
C ASN A 161 7.19 -6.12 12.41
N LYS A 162 8.15 -6.07 11.48
CA LYS A 162 8.11 -5.13 10.36
C LYS A 162 6.90 -5.35 9.45
N ILE A 163 6.56 -6.61 9.13
CA ILE A 163 5.38 -6.93 8.33
C ILE A 163 4.11 -6.53 9.09
N MET A 164 4.03 -6.82 10.39
CA MET A 164 2.90 -6.44 11.23
C MET A 164 2.69 -4.93 11.23
N LYS A 165 3.76 -4.13 11.42
CA LYS A 165 3.68 -2.66 11.36
C LYS A 165 3.26 -2.15 9.98
N LYS A 166 3.82 -2.73 8.89
CA LYS A 166 3.49 -2.35 7.50
C LYS A 166 2.02 -2.57 7.16
N GLU A 167 1.46 -3.70 7.58
CA GLU A 167 0.08 -4.08 7.33
C GLU A 167 -0.86 -3.64 8.47
N ARG A 168 -0.34 -2.91 9.46
CA ARG A 168 -1.03 -2.45 10.67
C ARG A 168 -1.81 -3.58 11.39
N LEU A 169 -1.19 -4.75 11.46
CA LEU A 169 -1.73 -5.94 12.11
C LEU A 169 -1.37 -5.95 13.60
N THR A 170 -2.40 -6.04 14.44
CA THR A 170 -2.26 -6.25 15.88
C THR A 170 -2.20 -7.75 16.21
N GLY A 171 -1.61 -8.09 17.35
CA GLY A 171 -1.60 -9.48 17.81
C GLY A 171 -3.02 -10.04 18.00
N ASP A 172 -3.96 -9.21 18.45
CA ASP A 172 -5.36 -9.61 18.63
C ASP A 172 -6.07 -9.92 17.33
N GLN A 173 -5.85 -9.14 16.27
CA GLN A 173 -6.37 -9.45 14.93
C GLN A 173 -5.82 -10.78 14.43
N ILE A 174 -4.51 -11.03 14.57
CA ILE A 174 -3.92 -12.29 14.14
C ILE A 174 -4.46 -13.46 14.96
N ARG A 175 -4.60 -13.31 16.28
CA ARG A 175 -5.21 -14.32 17.18
C ARG A 175 -6.64 -14.65 16.73
N GLN A 176 -7.44 -13.64 16.42
CA GLN A 176 -8.82 -13.81 15.97
C GLN A 176 -8.87 -14.56 14.62
N GLU A 177 -8.08 -14.14 13.63
CA GLU A 177 -8.03 -14.79 12.31
C GLU A 177 -7.59 -16.27 12.41
N ILE A 178 -6.62 -16.57 13.27
CA ILE A 178 -6.19 -17.95 13.55
C ILE A 178 -7.35 -18.76 14.16
N ASN A 179 -8.06 -18.19 15.14
CA ASN A 179 -9.18 -18.88 15.79
C ASN A 179 -10.33 -19.15 14.81
N ASP A 180 -10.66 -18.19 13.96
CA ASP A 180 -11.71 -18.31 12.96
C ASP A 180 -11.34 -19.36 11.90
N TYR A 181 -10.10 -19.33 11.41
CA TYR A 181 -9.57 -20.35 10.49
C TYR A 181 -9.61 -21.76 11.12
N MET A 182 -9.11 -21.91 12.35
CA MET A 182 -9.08 -23.20 13.03
C MET A 182 -10.49 -23.72 13.34
N SER A 183 -11.45 -22.84 13.59
CA SER A 183 -12.85 -23.22 13.75
C SER A 183 -13.42 -23.82 12.45
N ARG A 184 -13.17 -23.18 11.30
CA ARG A 184 -13.58 -23.71 9.98
C ARG A 184 -12.92 -25.05 9.66
N VAL A 185 -11.64 -25.21 10.01
CA VAL A 185 -10.91 -26.49 9.88
C VAL A 185 -11.58 -27.58 10.71
N LYS A 186 -11.88 -27.31 11.98
CA LYS A 186 -12.51 -28.25 12.92
C LYS A 186 -13.96 -28.57 12.54
N ASN A 187 -14.65 -27.67 11.86
CA ASN A 187 -15.99 -27.89 11.31
C ASN A 187 -15.99 -28.68 10.00
N GLY A 188 -14.82 -29.00 9.43
CA GLY A 188 -14.71 -29.71 8.15
C GLY A 188 -15.03 -28.86 6.92
N GLU A 189 -15.03 -27.54 7.06
CA GLU A 189 -15.29 -26.61 5.95
C GLU A 189 -14.07 -26.46 5.04
N VAL A 190 -12.88 -26.80 5.52
CA VAL A 190 -11.62 -26.73 4.76
C VAL A 190 -11.30 -28.11 4.19
N ALA A 191 -11.53 -28.27 2.88
CA ALA A 191 -11.45 -29.56 2.18
C ALA A 191 -10.09 -30.27 2.32
N GLU A 192 -9.00 -29.54 2.52
CA GLU A 192 -7.66 -30.10 2.72
C GLU A 192 -7.59 -31.02 3.96
N PHE A 193 -8.31 -30.66 5.03
CA PHE A 193 -8.32 -31.37 6.31
C PHE A 193 -9.38 -32.47 6.37
N VAL A 194 -10.12 -32.69 5.29
CA VAL A 194 -11.19 -33.68 5.20
C VAL A 194 -10.80 -34.80 4.23
N TYR A 195 -11.11 -36.05 4.57
CA TYR A 195 -10.97 -37.17 3.65
C TYR A 195 -12.03 -37.10 2.54
N GLN A 196 -11.61 -36.86 1.31
CA GLN A 196 -12.51 -36.75 0.15
C GLN A 196 -13.01 -38.11 -0.36
N ARG A 197 -12.37 -39.20 0.07
CA ARG A 197 -12.72 -40.60 -0.23
C ARG A 197 -12.31 -41.50 0.93
N LYS A 198 -12.93 -42.68 1.04
CA LYS A 198 -12.52 -43.71 2.01
C LYS A 198 -11.04 -44.06 1.77
N THR A 199 -10.23 -43.96 2.82
CA THR A 199 -8.78 -44.20 2.76
C THR A 199 -8.38 -45.02 3.99
N GLY A 200 -8.03 -46.29 3.78
CA GLY A 200 -7.80 -47.23 4.89
C GLY A 200 -9.05 -47.39 5.77
N THR A 201 -8.91 -47.12 7.06
CA THR A 201 -10.00 -47.13 8.06
C THR A 201 -10.81 -45.83 8.08
N ASN A 202 -10.31 -44.74 7.48
CA ASN A 202 -10.94 -43.42 7.55
C ASN A 202 -12.04 -43.28 6.48
N GLN A 203 -13.20 -42.78 6.91
CA GLN A 203 -14.36 -42.58 6.04
C GLN A 203 -14.30 -41.26 5.28
N LYS A 204 -15.02 -41.17 4.15
CA LYS A 204 -15.23 -39.90 3.45
C LYS A 204 -15.94 -38.92 4.39
N GLY A 205 -15.46 -37.69 4.48
CA GLY A 205 -15.98 -36.66 5.39
C GLY A 205 -15.33 -36.65 6.77
N ALA A 206 -14.52 -37.67 7.13
CA ALA A 206 -13.78 -37.64 8.39
C ALA A 206 -12.64 -36.61 8.34
N LEU A 207 -12.33 -36.03 9.51
CA LEU A 207 -11.22 -35.09 9.69
C LEU A 207 -9.87 -35.82 9.75
N LYS A 208 -8.85 -35.21 9.16
CA LYS A 208 -7.45 -35.66 9.21
C LYS A 208 -6.78 -35.11 10.47
N GLN A 209 -6.98 -35.78 11.61
CA GLN A 209 -6.51 -35.29 12.91
C GLN A 209 -5.01 -34.96 12.94
N ASP A 210 -4.16 -35.81 12.33
CA ASP A 210 -2.71 -35.56 12.28
C ASP A 210 -2.38 -34.24 11.58
N LYS A 211 -3.05 -33.94 10.45
CA LYS A 211 -2.87 -32.66 9.73
C LYS A 211 -3.37 -31.46 10.55
N ILE A 212 -4.47 -31.63 11.27
CA ILE A 212 -5.01 -30.56 12.14
C ILE A 212 -4.00 -30.28 13.25
N GLN A 213 -3.43 -31.31 13.87
CA GLN A 213 -2.42 -31.15 14.91
C GLN A 213 -1.15 -30.46 14.39
N GLU A 214 -0.67 -30.85 13.20
CA GLU A 214 0.47 -30.17 12.55
C GLU A 214 0.19 -28.68 12.32
N GLU A 215 -1.03 -28.34 11.90
CA GLU A 215 -1.44 -26.95 11.66
C GLU A 215 -1.56 -26.16 12.98
N GLU A 216 -2.16 -26.74 14.02
CA GLU A 216 -2.19 -26.16 15.35
C GLU A 216 -0.79 -25.88 15.90
N ASP A 217 0.15 -26.81 15.69
CA ASP A 217 1.53 -26.63 16.17
C ASP A 217 2.27 -25.52 15.42
N LYS A 218 1.97 -25.28 14.14
CA LYS A 218 2.45 -24.09 13.42
C LYS A 218 1.90 -22.82 14.05
N PHE A 219 0.60 -22.75 14.31
CA PHE A 219 0.00 -21.55 14.91
C PHE A 219 0.44 -21.30 16.33
N LYS A 220 0.68 -22.32 17.16
CA LYS A 220 1.31 -22.14 18.49
C LYS A 220 2.62 -21.38 18.40
N ARG A 221 3.45 -21.65 17.38
CA ARG A 221 4.70 -20.91 17.16
C ARG A 221 4.44 -19.47 16.74
N THR A 222 3.48 -19.24 15.84
CA THR A 222 3.09 -17.87 15.43
C THR A 222 2.56 -17.06 16.62
N LEU A 223 1.70 -17.66 17.45
CA LEU A 223 1.16 -17.03 18.66
C LEU A 223 2.28 -16.68 19.65
N GLY A 224 3.22 -17.59 19.89
CA GLY A 224 4.40 -17.29 20.71
C GLY A 224 5.30 -16.20 20.12
N ALA A 225 5.36 -16.06 18.79
CA ALA A 225 6.08 -14.96 18.14
C ALA A 225 5.39 -13.61 18.37
N ILE A 226 4.06 -13.58 18.30
CA ILE A 226 3.26 -12.38 18.58
C ILE A 226 3.49 -11.91 20.03
N ASP A 227 3.44 -12.83 21.00
CA ASP A 227 3.66 -12.51 22.41
C ASP A 227 5.05 -11.88 22.65
N VAL A 228 6.08 -12.36 21.94
CA VAL A 228 7.44 -11.79 21.98
C VAL A 228 7.48 -10.40 21.34
N ILE A 229 6.83 -10.24 20.18
CA ILE A 229 6.80 -8.98 19.43
C ILE A 229 6.05 -7.88 20.21
N GLU A 230 4.95 -8.22 20.89
CA GLU A 230 4.22 -7.27 21.74
C GLU A 230 5.11 -6.76 22.89
N LYS A 231 5.80 -7.66 23.59
CA LYS A 231 6.78 -7.29 24.62
C LYS A 231 7.92 -6.44 24.07
N TYR A 232 8.40 -6.77 22.88
CA TYR A 232 9.42 -5.98 22.19
C TYR A 232 8.95 -4.56 21.86
N ASN A 233 7.74 -4.40 21.32
CA ASN A 233 7.17 -3.10 21.01
C ASN A 233 6.86 -2.28 22.28
N GLU A 234 6.48 -2.92 23.39
CA GLU A 234 6.39 -2.27 24.70
C GLU A 234 7.75 -1.77 25.19
N LEU A 235 8.80 -2.60 25.05
CA LEU A 235 10.16 -2.23 25.41
C LEU A 235 10.67 -1.05 24.55
N LEU A 236 10.38 -1.02 23.25
CA LEU A 236 10.69 0.11 22.37
C LEU A 236 10.04 1.40 22.88
N LYS A 237 8.74 1.35 23.24
CA LYS A 237 8.02 2.50 23.81
C LYS A 237 8.66 2.98 25.11
N GLN A 238 9.00 2.07 26.02
CA GLN A 238 9.66 2.41 27.30
C GLN A 238 11.04 3.06 27.09
N ARG A 239 11.79 2.59 26.09
CA ARG A 239 13.10 3.14 25.72
C ARG A 239 13.01 4.35 24.79
N LYS A 240 11.79 4.79 24.44
CA LYS A 240 11.51 5.89 23.50
C LYS A 240 12.25 5.71 22.17
N ARG A 241 12.18 4.49 21.64
CA ARG A 241 12.75 4.09 20.35
C ARG A 241 11.66 3.86 19.32
N TYR A 242 11.94 4.26 18.09
CA TYR A 242 11.02 4.04 16.97
C TYR A 242 11.78 3.61 15.72
N ASP A 243 11.10 2.84 14.88
CA ASP A 243 11.54 2.56 13.53
C ASP A 243 10.71 3.35 12.50
N TYR A 244 11.11 3.25 11.23
CA TYR A 244 10.49 4.03 10.16
C TYR A 244 9.02 3.65 9.90
N GLU A 245 8.62 2.41 10.19
CA GLU A 245 7.24 1.97 9.99
C GLU A 245 6.31 2.51 11.09
N ASP A 246 6.86 2.84 12.27
CA ASP A 246 6.09 3.47 13.36
C ASP A 246 5.54 4.84 12.95
N MET A 247 6.25 5.59 12.11
CA MET A 247 5.89 6.96 11.74
C MET A 247 4.54 7.05 11.03
N ILE A 248 4.28 6.12 10.09
CA ILE A 248 2.98 6.07 9.39
C ILE A 248 1.88 5.70 10.38
N ASN A 249 2.12 4.69 11.23
CA ASN A 249 1.15 4.24 12.23
C ASN A 249 0.81 5.34 13.24
N TRP A 250 1.79 6.14 13.67
CA TRP A 250 1.55 7.27 14.57
C TRP A 250 0.68 8.35 13.94
N VAL A 251 0.90 8.70 12.67
CA VAL A 251 0.06 9.68 11.97
C VAL A 251 -1.38 9.17 11.85
N ILE A 252 -1.55 7.88 11.52
CA ILE A 252 -2.87 7.24 11.48
C ILE A 252 -3.55 7.27 12.85
N ASP A 253 -2.83 6.90 13.91
CA ASP A 253 -3.35 6.89 15.27
C ASP A 253 -3.73 8.30 15.72
N LEU A 254 -2.92 9.31 15.40
CA LEU A 254 -3.22 10.72 15.69
C LEU A 254 -4.48 11.19 14.94
N PHE A 255 -4.63 10.87 13.66
CA PHE A 255 -5.83 11.22 12.89
C PHE A 255 -7.10 10.59 13.47
N LYS A 256 -7.01 9.37 14.01
CA LYS A 256 -8.13 8.72 14.68
C LYS A 256 -8.42 9.31 16.06
N GLU A 257 -7.39 9.67 16.82
CA GLU A 257 -7.53 10.26 18.15
C GLU A 257 -8.02 11.72 18.09
N LYS A 258 -7.54 12.48 17.10
CA LYS A 258 -7.79 13.92 16.93
C LYS A 258 -8.33 14.22 15.52
N PRO A 259 -9.61 13.95 15.25
CA PRO A 259 -10.20 14.09 13.92
C PRO A 259 -10.11 15.51 13.32
N TRP A 260 -10.01 16.56 14.14
CA TRP A 260 -9.87 17.94 13.63
C TRP A 260 -8.54 18.16 12.91
N ILE A 261 -7.46 17.47 13.30
CA ILE A 261 -6.17 17.53 12.61
C ILE A 261 -6.30 16.90 11.21
N LEU A 262 -7.07 15.82 11.09
CA LEU A 262 -7.38 15.23 9.80
C LEU A 262 -8.26 16.16 8.93
N GLN A 263 -9.17 16.91 9.55
CA GLN A 263 -9.99 17.90 8.84
C GLN A 263 -9.13 19.04 8.27
N ASP A 264 -8.12 19.52 9.00
CA ASP A 264 -7.17 20.50 8.47
C ASP A 264 -6.44 19.96 7.23
N CYS A 265 -6.09 18.67 7.22
CA CYS A 265 -5.55 18.00 6.04
C CYS A 265 -6.55 17.95 4.88
N TRP A 266 -7.84 17.70 5.13
CA TRP A 266 -8.87 17.74 4.08
C TRP A 266 -9.06 19.14 3.51
N GLU A 267 -9.01 20.18 4.35
CA GLU A 267 -9.09 21.58 3.90
C GLU A 267 -7.87 21.97 3.07
N ARG A 268 -6.67 21.51 3.44
CA ARG A 268 -5.45 21.73 2.67
C ARG A 268 -5.49 20.94 1.36
N TYR A 269 -5.60 19.62 1.43
CA TYR A 269 -5.41 18.70 0.30
C TYR A 269 -6.73 18.36 -0.40
N GLN A 270 -7.04 19.17 -1.41
CA GLN A 270 -8.26 19.07 -2.20
C GLN A 270 -8.13 18.03 -3.31
N PHE A 271 -6.91 17.69 -3.72
CA PHE A 271 -6.60 16.62 -4.68
C PHE A 271 -5.46 15.76 -4.16
N ILE A 272 -5.67 14.44 -4.16
CA ILE A 272 -4.65 13.47 -3.76
C ILE A 272 -4.37 12.53 -4.94
N LEU A 273 -3.11 12.45 -5.35
CA LEU A 273 -2.66 11.60 -6.43
C LEU A 273 -1.63 10.61 -5.91
N VAL A 274 -1.74 9.34 -6.31
CA VAL A 274 -0.83 8.28 -5.88
C VAL A 274 -0.25 7.56 -7.09
N ASP A 275 1.07 7.54 -7.20
CA ASP A 275 1.82 6.78 -8.21
C ASP A 275 2.27 5.42 -7.65
N GLU A 276 2.42 4.44 -8.54
CA GLU A 276 2.80 3.06 -8.22
C GLU A 276 1.95 2.43 -7.10
N TYR A 277 0.63 2.65 -7.17
CA TYR A 277 -0.31 2.28 -6.10
C TYR A 277 -0.32 0.76 -5.80
N GLN A 278 0.04 -0.09 -6.78
CA GLN A 278 0.13 -1.53 -6.57
C GLN A 278 1.14 -1.93 -5.48
N ASP A 279 2.15 -1.10 -5.20
CA ASP A 279 3.22 -1.41 -4.23
C ASP A 279 2.90 -0.95 -2.80
N THR A 280 1.73 -0.32 -2.58
CA THR A 280 1.29 0.22 -1.27
C THR A 280 0.95 -0.85 -0.23
N ASN A 281 1.15 -0.59 1.08
CA ASN A 281 0.79 -1.52 2.18
C ASN A 281 -0.49 -1.13 2.91
N GLY A 282 -0.95 -2.00 3.81
CA GLY A 282 -2.12 -1.77 4.66
C GLY A 282 -2.06 -0.43 5.38
N SER A 283 -0.93 -0.07 6.00
CA SER A 283 -0.77 1.22 6.68
C SER A 283 -0.84 2.41 5.70
N GLN A 284 -0.15 2.35 4.57
CA GLN A 284 -0.22 3.40 3.53
C GLN A 284 -1.63 3.56 2.95
N ASN A 285 -2.33 2.44 2.74
CA ASN A 285 -3.71 2.44 2.29
C ASN A 285 -4.64 3.03 3.34
N GLU A 286 -4.48 2.66 4.59
CA GLU A 286 -5.25 3.21 5.69
C GLU A 286 -5.03 4.72 5.83
N LEU A 287 -3.80 5.21 5.69
CA LEU A 287 -3.50 6.64 5.65
C LEU A 287 -4.20 7.34 4.48
N LEU A 288 -4.07 6.81 3.26
CA LEU A 288 -4.73 7.36 2.07
C LEU A 288 -6.24 7.43 2.27
N TYR A 289 -6.81 6.37 2.84
CA TYR A 289 -8.23 6.25 3.11
C TYR A 289 -8.72 7.25 4.15
N LEU A 290 -7.97 7.50 5.22
CA LEU A 290 -8.29 8.58 6.16
C LEU A 290 -8.23 9.95 5.50
N LEU A 291 -7.17 10.22 4.72
CA LEU A 291 -7.01 11.47 3.99
C LEU A 291 -8.11 11.70 2.93
N THR A 292 -8.87 10.68 2.59
CA THR A 292 -9.95 10.71 1.60
C THR A 292 -11.31 10.31 2.19
N ASP A 293 -11.44 10.30 3.53
CA ASP A 293 -12.67 9.88 4.23
C ASP A 293 -13.70 11.00 4.35
N TYR A 294 -14.02 11.63 3.23
CA TYR A 294 -15.04 12.68 3.14
C TYR A 294 -15.90 12.48 1.88
N ASP A 295 -16.98 13.24 1.75
CA ASP A 295 -17.91 13.08 0.63
C ASP A 295 -17.26 13.48 -0.70
N GLN A 296 -17.31 12.58 -1.69
CA GLN A 296 -16.76 12.75 -3.05
C GLN A 296 -15.30 13.22 -3.09
N PRO A 297 -14.34 12.43 -2.58
CA PRO A 297 -12.94 12.81 -2.54
C PRO A 297 -12.33 12.84 -3.94
N ASN A 298 -11.48 13.84 -4.21
CA ASN A 298 -10.73 13.92 -5.47
C ASN A 298 -9.43 13.13 -5.35
N VAL A 299 -9.55 11.81 -5.33
CA VAL A 299 -8.41 10.88 -5.27
C VAL A 299 -8.16 10.22 -6.62
N MET A 300 -6.89 10.16 -7.03
CA MET A 300 -6.47 9.39 -8.19
C MET A 300 -5.36 8.42 -7.81
N VAL A 301 -5.53 7.15 -8.16
CA VAL A 301 -4.45 6.15 -8.07
C VAL A 301 -4.03 5.69 -9.46
N VAL A 302 -2.72 5.56 -9.67
CA VAL A 302 -2.12 4.99 -10.87
C VAL A 302 -1.34 3.76 -10.47
N GLY A 303 -1.59 2.65 -11.17
CA GLY A 303 -0.85 1.43 -10.90
C GLY A 303 -1.02 0.35 -11.95
N ASP A 304 -0.27 -0.72 -11.76
CA ASP A 304 -0.30 -1.92 -12.60
C ASP A 304 -0.07 -3.18 -11.77
N ASP A 305 -1.09 -4.03 -11.70
CA ASP A 305 -1.05 -5.32 -11.05
C ASP A 305 -0.01 -6.29 -11.65
N ASP A 306 0.31 -6.15 -12.93
CA ASP A 306 1.30 -6.97 -13.62
C ASP A 306 2.76 -6.52 -13.35
N GLN A 307 2.98 -5.35 -12.72
CA GLN A 307 4.31 -4.79 -12.40
C GLN A 307 4.77 -5.00 -10.96
N ALA A 308 3.91 -5.55 -10.11
CA ALA A 308 4.13 -5.51 -8.69
C ALA A 308 5.16 -6.58 -8.26
N ILE A 309 6.41 -6.15 -8.04
CA ILE A 309 7.57 -7.02 -7.74
C ILE A 309 7.98 -6.99 -6.26
N TYR A 310 7.48 -6.03 -5.49
CA TYR A 310 7.86 -5.85 -4.08
C TYR A 310 7.04 -6.74 -3.12
N ARG A 311 6.03 -7.46 -3.63
CA ARG A 311 5.21 -8.42 -2.86
C ARG A 311 4.76 -9.62 -3.68
N PHE A 312 4.24 -10.63 -2.97
CA PHE A 312 3.46 -11.69 -3.59
C PHE A 312 2.29 -11.07 -4.37
N GLN A 313 2.15 -11.48 -5.64
CA GLN A 313 1.22 -10.89 -6.60
C GLN A 313 -0.22 -10.73 -6.07
N GLY A 314 -0.67 -11.64 -5.21
CA GLY A 314 -2.00 -11.59 -4.59
C GLY A 314 -2.29 -10.31 -3.78
N ALA A 315 -1.34 -9.86 -2.96
CA ALA A 315 -1.51 -8.67 -2.11
C ALA A 315 -1.61 -7.37 -2.94
N ASN A 316 -0.92 -7.31 -4.08
CA ASN A 316 -0.91 -6.13 -4.95
C ASN A 316 -2.24 -5.98 -5.71
N VAL A 317 -2.78 -7.10 -6.20
CA VAL A 317 -4.12 -7.15 -6.80
C VAL A 317 -5.18 -6.77 -5.77
N GLU A 318 -5.02 -7.22 -4.53
CA GLU A 318 -5.93 -6.94 -3.43
C GLU A 318 -6.01 -5.44 -3.10
N ASN A 319 -4.89 -4.71 -3.08
CA ASN A 319 -4.91 -3.25 -2.88
C ASN A 319 -5.74 -2.52 -3.95
N MET A 320 -5.50 -2.85 -5.22
CA MET A 320 -6.23 -2.24 -6.34
C MET A 320 -7.72 -2.60 -6.28
N LYS A 321 -8.06 -3.85 -5.91
CA LYS A 321 -9.45 -4.29 -5.70
C LYS A 321 -10.10 -3.55 -4.54
N ALA A 322 -9.42 -3.46 -3.39
CA ALA A 322 -9.92 -2.77 -2.20
C ALA A 322 -10.23 -1.30 -2.47
N PHE A 323 -9.36 -0.61 -3.23
CA PHE A 323 -9.65 0.75 -3.68
C PHE A 323 -10.90 0.80 -4.57
N ALA A 324 -11.01 -0.13 -5.52
CA ALA A 324 -12.14 -0.19 -6.42
C ALA A 324 -13.46 -0.41 -5.66
N ASP A 325 -13.46 -1.36 -4.72
CA ASP A 325 -14.60 -1.66 -3.86
C ASP A 325 -14.98 -0.48 -2.96
N ARG A 326 -13.99 0.19 -2.35
CA ARG A 326 -14.22 1.34 -1.46
C ARG A 326 -14.93 2.51 -2.16
N PHE A 327 -14.51 2.83 -3.37
CA PHE A 327 -15.00 4.00 -4.09
C PHE A 327 -16.11 3.69 -5.11
N ARG A 328 -16.53 2.42 -5.24
CA ARG A 328 -17.57 1.98 -6.17
C ARG A 328 -18.83 2.84 -6.07
N ASP A 329 -19.39 2.95 -4.86
CA ASP A 329 -20.64 3.68 -4.61
C ASP A 329 -20.47 5.21 -4.65
N GLN A 330 -19.23 5.70 -4.68
CA GLN A 330 -18.89 7.12 -4.82
C GLN A 330 -18.63 7.52 -6.28
N GLY A 331 -19.01 6.66 -7.24
CA GLY A 331 -18.89 6.96 -8.67
C GLY A 331 -17.47 6.80 -9.23
N LEU A 332 -16.72 5.81 -8.72
CA LEU A 332 -15.39 5.46 -9.21
C LEU A 332 -15.35 5.38 -10.74
N LYS A 333 -14.40 6.10 -11.32
CA LYS A 333 -14.07 6.00 -12.74
C LYS A 333 -12.82 5.14 -12.90
N VAL A 334 -12.84 4.24 -13.89
CA VAL A 334 -11.67 3.42 -14.25
C VAL A 334 -11.23 3.75 -15.67
N VAL A 335 -9.93 3.98 -15.86
CA VAL A 335 -9.31 4.20 -17.17
C VAL A 335 -8.14 3.23 -17.35
N VAL A 336 -8.08 2.57 -18.50
CA VAL A 336 -6.99 1.64 -18.83
C VAL A 336 -6.15 2.21 -19.96
N LEU A 337 -4.85 2.39 -19.71
CA LEU A 337 -3.90 2.83 -20.74
C LEU A 337 -3.40 1.63 -21.54
N LYS A 338 -3.68 1.63 -22.84
CA LYS A 338 -3.33 0.52 -23.75
C LYS A 338 -2.10 0.81 -24.61
N GLU A 339 -1.79 2.08 -24.86
CA GLU A 339 -0.69 2.44 -25.74
C GLU A 339 0.64 2.49 -24.98
N ASN A 340 1.64 1.79 -25.49
CA ASN A 340 2.99 1.70 -24.96
C ASN A 340 3.95 2.51 -25.83
N TYR A 341 4.68 3.44 -25.22
CA TYR A 341 5.58 4.35 -25.91
C TYR A 341 7.07 3.95 -25.77
N ARG A 342 7.35 2.82 -25.11
CA ARG A 342 8.70 2.36 -24.77
C ARG A 342 9.17 1.18 -25.62
N SER A 343 8.26 0.27 -25.97
CA SER A 343 8.59 -1.06 -26.50
C SER A 343 7.85 -1.32 -27.81
N THR A 344 8.50 -2.06 -28.71
CA THR A 344 7.91 -2.50 -29.99
C THR A 344 6.87 -3.60 -29.76
N GLN A 345 5.98 -3.80 -30.76
CA GLN A 345 4.89 -4.77 -30.63
C GLN A 345 5.41 -6.20 -30.37
N ASP A 346 6.53 -6.60 -30.97
CA ASP A 346 7.12 -7.93 -30.75
C ASP A 346 7.49 -8.18 -29.28
N ILE A 347 8.03 -7.16 -28.59
CA ILE A 347 8.36 -7.24 -27.17
C ILE A 347 7.08 -7.31 -26.33
N LEU A 348 6.07 -6.51 -26.68
CA LEU A 348 4.79 -6.51 -25.98
C LEU A 348 4.06 -7.84 -26.14
N ASP A 349 4.08 -8.44 -27.32
CA ASP A 349 3.45 -9.73 -27.58
C ASP A 349 4.13 -10.85 -26.80
N ALA A 350 5.46 -10.84 -26.73
CA ALA A 350 6.21 -11.79 -25.90
C ALA A 350 5.87 -11.63 -24.40
N ALA A 351 5.85 -10.39 -23.90
CA ALA A 351 5.46 -10.10 -22.51
C ALA A 351 4.01 -10.51 -22.22
N ASN A 352 3.08 -10.24 -23.14
CA ASN A 352 1.68 -10.61 -23.02
C ASN A 352 1.49 -12.14 -22.97
N ARG A 353 2.26 -12.91 -23.77
CA ARG A 353 2.21 -14.39 -23.71
C ARG A 353 2.66 -14.92 -22.35
N LEU A 354 3.65 -14.29 -21.73
CA LEU A 354 4.12 -14.67 -20.40
C LEU A 354 3.06 -14.35 -19.34
N ILE A 355 2.57 -13.12 -19.29
CA ILE A 355 1.66 -12.66 -18.23
C ILE A 355 0.27 -13.30 -18.30
N ASN A 356 -0.17 -13.74 -19.47
CA ASN A 356 -1.47 -14.42 -19.63
C ASN A 356 -1.52 -15.82 -18.99
N ASN A 357 -0.40 -16.36 -18.51
CA ASN A 357 -0.41 -17.58 -17.70
C ASN A 357 -0.88 -17.32 -16.26
N ASN A 358 -0.90 -16.06 -15.81
CA ASN A 358 -1.33 -15.70 -14.46
C ASN A 358 -2.86 -15.70 -14.35
N GLN A 359 -3.37 -16.39 -13.33
CA GLN A 359 -4.82 -16.54 -13.09
C GLN A 359 -5.41 -15.39 -12.28
N ASP A 360 -4.63 -14.78 -11.37
CA ASP A 360 -5.10 -13.69 -10.52
C ASP A 360 -4.68 -12.33 -11.09
N ARG A 361 -5.54 -11.76 -11.96
CA ARG A 361 -5.31 -10.45 -12.59
C ARG A 361 -6.46 -9.49 -12.33
N LEU A 362 -6.15 -8.22 -12.08
CA LEU A 362 -7.11 -7.16 -11.78
C LEU A 362 -8.13 -6.96 -12.90
N ILE A 363 -7.68 -7.08 -14.16
CA ILE A 363 -8.58 -6.91 -15.32
C ILE A 363 -9.69 -7.93 -15.30
N GLN A 364 -9.41 -9.20 -14.95
CA GLN A 364 -10.44 -10.24 -14.93
C GLN A 364 -11.52 -9.93 -13.90
N TYR A 365 -11.13 -9.32 -12.77
CA TYR A 365 -12.05 -8.88 -11.74
C TYR A 365 -12.91 -7.68 -12.22
N LEU A 366 -12.30 -6.66 -12.81
CA LEU A 366 -13.01 -5.44 -13.23
C LEU A 366 -13.71 -5.56 -14.59
N GLN A 367 -13.44 -6.60 -15.38
CA GLN A 367 -13.94 -6.75 -16.75
C GLN A 367 -15.47 -6.83 -16.81
N HIS A 368 -16.10 -7.50 -15.85
CA HIS A 368 -17.56 -7.64 -15.83
C HIS A 368 -18.30 -6.33 -15.54
N GLU A 369 -17.68 -5.45 -14.75
CA GLU A 369 -18.29 -4.20 -14.27
C GLU A 369 -17.95 -3.00 -15.17
N PHE A 370 -16.73 -2.96 -15.72
CA PHE A 370 -16.21 -1.82 -16.49
C PHE A 370 -15.90 -2.13 -17.96
N HIS A 371 -16.22 -3.34 -18.45
CA HIS A 371 -15.97 -3.80 -19.83
C HIS A 371 -14.52 -3.58 -20.31
N LEU A 372 -13.57 -3.88 -19.43
CA LEU A 372 -12.15 -3.60 -19.65
C LEU A 372 -11.44 -4.69 -20.46
N SER A 373 -10.40 -4.27 -21.17
CA SER A 373 -9.40 -5.14 -21.79
C SER A 373 -8.05 -4.46 -21.61
N LYS A 374 -6.99 -5.20 -21.28
CA LYS A 374 -5.62 -4.69 -21.14
C LYS A 374 -4.71 -5.48 -22.07
N GLN A 375 -4.88 -5.20 -23.36
CA GLN A 375 -3.91 -5.54 -24.37
C GLN A 375 -3.09 -4.29 -24.67
N LEU A 376 -1.78 -4.38 -24.50
CA LEU A 376 -0.86 -3.29 -24.80
C LEU A 376 -0.52 -3.27 -26.30
N PHE A 377 -0.53 -2.08 -26.89
CA PHE A 377 -0.18 -1.83 -28.29
C PHE A 377 0.98 -0.85 -28.35
N ALA A 378 1.98 -1.14 -29.17
CA ALA A 378 3.06 -0.19 -29.41
C ALA A 378 2.52 1.07 -30.09
N HIS A 379 2.90 2.24 -29.59
CA HIS A 379 2.57 3.51 -30.22
C HIS A 379 3.37 3.64 -31.52
N GLN A 380 2.69 4.01 -32.61
CA GLN A 380 3.28 4.16 -33.95
C GLN A 380 3.97 5.50 -34.15
#